data_AF-A0A939ANA7-F1
#
_entry.id   AF-A0A939ANA7-F1
#
_cell.length_a   1.000
_cell.length_b   1.000
_cell.length_c   1.000
_cell.angle_alpha   90.00
_cell.angle_beta   90.00
_cell.angle_gamma   90.00
#
_symmetry.space_group_name_H-M   'P 1'
#
loop_
_entity.id
_entity.type
_entity.pdbx_description
1 polymer ?
#
loop_
_entity_poly.entity_id
_entity_poly.type
_entity_poly.pdbx_seq_one_letter_code
_entity_poly.pdbx_strand_id
1 'polypeptide(L)'
;GYENTIAVLGVEHDIASPSDGGQSTGRTSHRPLIITKDVDLSTPLLYAALTQSENLREVRIKFLGPLGPDGAEIQYLQILLTNARVESIVLDSGDGTSATPRERVSFVDQRIELTWIPQGIVEGANW
;
A
#
# COMPACT_ATOMS: atom_id res chain seq x y z
N GLY A 1 2.08 19.01 -8.07
CA GLY A 1 0.82 18.25 -7.87
C GLY A 1 0.94 17.17 -6.82
N TYR A 2 2.09 16.48 -6.77
CA TYR A 2 2.34 15.35 -5.86
C TYR A 2 3.38 15.66 -4.77
N GLU A 3 3.47 16.93 -4.38
CA GLU A 3 4.38 17.35 -3.31
C GLU A 3 3.98 16.65 -2.00
N ASN A 4 4.97 16.20 -1.22
CA ASN A 4 4.78 15.39 -0.01
C ASN A 4 4.11 14.03 -0.23
N THR A 5 4.26 13.44 -1.41
CA THR A 5 3.84 12.06 -1.68
C THR A 5 5.03 11.21 -2.10
N ILE A 6 4.88 9.90 -1.92
CA ILE A 6 5.87 8.91 -2.31
C ILE A 6 5.43 8.30 -3.63
N ALA A 7 6.32 8.29 -4.62
CA ALA A 7 6.07 7.59 -5.87
C ALA A 7 6.14 6.07 -5.63
N VAL A 8 5.06 5.37 -5.97
CA VAL A 8 4.95 3.91 -5.80
C VAL A 8 4.94 3.25 -7.18
N LEU A 9 5.84 2.28 -7.36
CA LEU A 9 6.01 1.52 -8.60
C LEU A 9 5.14 0.27 -8.66
N GLY A 10 4.79 -0.29 -7.51
CA GLY A 10 4.02 -1.52 -7.42
C GLY A 10 3.31 -1.63 -6.07
N VAL A 11 2.15 -2.29 -6.07
CA VAL A 11 1.39 -2.60 -4.87
C VAL A 11 0.97 -4.06 -4.96
N GLU A 12 1.25 -4.82 -3.92
CA GLU A 12 0.82 -6.20 -3.73
C GLU A 12 -0.06 -6.24 -2.48
N HIS A 13 -1.26 -6.79 -2.63
CA HIS A 13 -2.20 -6.95 -1.55
C HIS A 13 -3.01 -8.22 -1.79
N ASP A 14 -3.00 -9.12 -0.82
CA ASP A 14 -3.62 -10.43 -0.89
C ASP A 14 -4.58 -10.63 0.29
N ILE A 15 -5.85 -10.83 -0.05
CA ILE A 15 -6.94 -11.12 0.88
C ILE A 15 -7.47 -12.50 0.53
N ALA A 16 -7.25 -13.48 1.41
CA ALA A 16 -7.68 -14.85 1.19
C ALA A 16 -8.72 -15.27 2.24
N SER A 17 -9.87 -15.73 1.76
CA SER A 17 -10.83 -16.46 2.60
C SER A 17 -10.39 -17.92 2.68
N PRO A 18 -10.12 -18.48 3.87
CA PRO A 18 -9.78 -19.89 3.99
C PRO A 18 -10.98 -20.73 3.55
N SER A 19 -10.83 -21.48 2.46
CA SER A 19 -11.81 -22.44 1.97
C SER A 19 -11.25 -23.85 2.10
N ASP A 20 -11.86 -24.65 2.97
CA ASP A 20 -11.51 -26.05 3.13
C ASP A 20 -12.64 -26.89 2.53
N GLY A 21 -12.47 -27.35 1.29
CA GLY A 21 -13.36 -28.32 0.65
C GLY A 21 -14.85 -27.94 0.53
N GLY A 22 -15.19 -26.64 0.47
CA GLY A 22 -16.56 -26.16 0.29
C GLY A 22 -17.25 -25.65 1.56
N GLN A 23 -16.58 -25.68 2.71
CA GLN A 23 -17.05 -25.05 3.95
C GLN A 23 -16.07 -23.92 4.32
N SER A 24 -16.53 -22.67 4.41
CA SER A 24 -15.67 -21.55 4.84
C SER A 24 -15.51 -21.59 6.36
N THR A 25 -14.33 -21.98 6.84
CA THR A 25 -14.08 -22.32 8.25
C THR A 25 -13.44 -21.21 9.08
N GLY A 26 -13.16 -20.03 8.53
CA GLY A 26 -12.44 -18.98 9.28
C GLY A 26 -12.66 -17.55 8.81
N ARG A 27 -12.30 -16.60 9.68
CA ARG A 27 -12.17 -15.17 9.33
C ARG A 27 -11.13 -15.04 8.23
N THR A 28 -11.40 -14.17 7.26
CA THR A 28 -10.50 -13.85 6.15
C THR A 28 -9.09 -13.54 6.67
N SER A 29 -8.07 -14.21 6.12
CA SER A 29 -6.68 -13.95 6.46
C SER A 29 -6.20 -12.74 5.67
N HIS A 30 -5.89 -11.65 6.35
CA HIS A 30 -5.28 -10.47 5.76
C HIS A 30 -3.76 -10.64 5.72
N ARG A 31 -3.16 -10.65 4.52
CA ARG A 31 -1.70 -10.58 4.38
C ARG A 31 -1.28 -9.11 4.37
N PRO A 32 -0.07 -8.77 4.89
CA PRO A 32 0.44 -7.41 4.86
C PRO A 32 0.37 -6.81 3.45
N LEU A 33 -0.06 -5.56 3.34
CA LEU A 33 0.03 -4.82 2.09
C LEU A 33 1.49 -4.45 1.84
N ILE A 34 1.99 -4.71 0.63
CA ILE A 34 3.37 -4.40 0.25
C ILE A 34 3.36 -3.36 -0.86
N ILE A 35 4.10 -2.27 -0.67
CA ILE A 35 4.41 -1.33 -1.75
C ILE A 35 5.86 -1.51 -2.21
N THR A 36 6.12 -1.24 -3.47
CA THR A 36 7.47 -1.14 -4.04
C THR A 36 7.70 0.30 -4.48
N LYS A 37 8.82 0.89 -4.08
CA LYS A 37 9.24 2.24 -4.45
C LYS A 37 10.74 2.29 -4.69
N ASP A 38 11.22 3.30 -5.42
CA ASP A 38 12.66 3.60 -5.46
C ASP A 38 13.11 4.22 -4.13
N VAL A 39 14.38 4.08 -3.78
CA VAL A 39 14.95 4.80 -2.63
C VAL A 39 14.85 6.31 -2.87
N ASP A 40 14.31 7.02 -1.88
CA ASP A 40 14.10 8.47 -1.93
C ASP A 40 14.21 9.09 -0.52
N LEU A 41 13.81 10.35 -0.37
CA LEU A 41 13.84 11.05 0.92
C LEU A 41 12.95 10.42 1.99
N SER A 42 11.95 9.62 1.62
CA SER A 42 11.06 8.94 2.57
C SER A 42 11.68 7.66 3.14
N THR A 43 12.68 7.08 2.47
CA THR A 43 13.37 5.86 2.92
C THR A 43 13.83 5.95 4.38
N PRO A 44 14.67 6.92 4.81
CA PRO A 44 15.09 6.99 6.21
C PRO A 44 13.92 7.19 7.20
N LEU A 45 12.83 7.84 6.78
CA LEU A 45 11.64 8.03 7.61
C LEU A 45 10.88 6.72 7.81
N LEU A 46 10.75 5.90 6.77
CA LEU A 46 10.14 4.57 6.85
C LEU A 46 10.98 3.61 7.71
N TYR A 47 12.31 3.68 7.61
CA TYR A 47 13.22 2.95 8.50
C TYR A 47 13.08 3.40 9.96
N ALA A 48 12.95 4.71 10.22
CA ALA A 48 12.71 5.22 11.56
C ALA A 48 11.36 4.72 12.11
N ALA A 49 10.30 4.79 11.32
CA ALA A 49 8.98 4.29 11.72
C ALA A 49 9.00 2.78 12.04
N LEU A 50 9.71 1.98 11.23
CA LEU A 50 9.91 0.54 11.48
C LEU A 50 10.66 0.30 12.80
N THR A 51 11.83 0.93 12.98
CA THR A 51 12.70 0.69 14.15
C THR A 51 12.10 1.21 15.45
N GLN A 52 11.27 2.24 15.40
CA GLN A 52 10.55 2.79 16.55
C GLN A 52 9.19 2.11 16.78
N SER A 53 8.78 1.17 15.91
CA SER A 53 7.44 0.58 15.93
C SER A 53 6.34 1.64 15.97
N GLU A 54 6.52 2.72 15.20
CA GLU A 54 5.60 3.84 15.14
C GLU A 54 4.30 3.44 14.45
N ASN A 55 3.18 3.82 15.05
CA ASN A 55 1.86 3.69 14.43
C ASN A 55 1.58 4.91 13.54
N LEU A 56 1.58 4.67 12.24
CA LEU A 56 1.13 5.60 11.22
C LEU A 56 -0.40 5.70 11.28
N ARG A 57 -0.90 6.91 11.54
CA ARG A 57 -2.34 7.15 11.63
C ARG A 57 -3.08 6.71 10.37
N GLU A 58 -2.53 7.07 9.22
CA GLU A 58 -3.07 6.75 7.90
C GLU A 58 -1.94 6.46 6.92
N VAL A 59 -2.09 5.39 6.12
CA VAL A 59 -1.33 5.18 4.89
C VAL A 59 -2.31 5.18 3.74
N ARG A 60 -2.21 6.18 2.86
CA ARG A 60 -3.15 6.41 1.76
C ARG A 60 -2.45 6.15 0.43
N ILE A 61 -2.87 5.09 -0.25
CA ILE A 61 -2.37 4.68 -1.55
C ILE A 61 -3.39 5.10 -2.59
N LYS A 62 -2.94 5.87 -3.59
CA LYS A 62 -3.78 6.42 -4.65
C LYS A 62 -3.38 5.82 -5.98
N PHE A 63 -4.35 5.24 -6.68
CA PHE A 63 -4.15 4.73 -8.02
C PHE A 63 -4.71 5.74 -9.02
N LEU A 64 -3.84 6.15 -9.92
CA LEU A 64 -4.10 7.15 -10.94
C LEU A 64 -4.36 6.44 -12.27
N GLY A 65 -5.44 6.85 -12.94
CA GLY A 65 -5.91 6.29 -14.20
C GLY A 65 -5.40 7.10 -15.39
N PRO A 66 -5.87 6.78 -16.61
CA PRO A 66 -5.51 7.55 -17.80
C PRO A 66 -5.86 9.04 -17.63
N LEU A 67 -5.13 9.88 -18.36
CA LEU A 67 -5.33 11.32 -18.36
C LEU A 67 -6.77 11.66 -18.73
N GLY A 68 -7.39 12.52 -17.92
CA GLY A 68 -8.71 13.07 -18.19
C GLY A 68 -8.72 14.01 -19.40
N PRO A 69 -9.90 14.55 -19.77
CA PRO A 69 -10.05 15.49 -20.88
C PRO A 69 -9.12 16.70 -20.79
N ASP A 70 -8.79 17.11 -19.57
CA ASP A 70 -7.94 18.27 -19.28
C ASP A 70 -6.44 17.91 -19.21
N GLY A 71 -6.06 16.67 -19.53
CA GLY A 71 -4.69 16.16 -19.42
C GLY A 71 -4.24 15.92 -17.98
N ALA A 72 -5.14 15.97 -16.99
CA ALA A 72 -4.86 15.70 -15.59
C ALA A 72 -5.06 14.21 -15.26
N GLU A 73 -4.18 13.63 -14.44
CA GLU A 73 -4.35 12.28 -13.93
C GLU A 73 -5.57 12.20 -13.01
N ILE A 74 -6.45 11.22 -13.26
CA ILE A 74 -7.66 11.02 -12.47
C ILE A 74 -7.44 9.88 -11.48
N GLN A 75 -7.56 10.16 -10.19
CA GLN A 75 -7.60 9.12 -9.16
C GLN A 75 -8.89 8.30 -9.31
N TYR A 76 -8.78 6.99 -9.52
CA TYR A 76 -9.96 6.11 -9.68
C TYR A 76 -10.12 5.11 -8.53
N LEU A 77 -9.02 4.77 -7.84
CA LEU A 77 -9.00 3.81 -6.75
C LEU A 77 -8.13 4.34 -5.60
N GLN A 78 -8.55 4.05 -4.37
CA GLN A 78 -7.80 4.36 -3.15
C GLN A 78 -7.79 3.16 -2.23
N ILE A 79 -6.66 2.90 -1.59
CA ILE A 79 -6.54 2.04 -0.43
C ILE A 79 -6.12 2.92 0.75
N LEU A 80 -6.85 2.84 1.86
CA LEU A 80 -6.55 3.52 3.10
C LEU A 80 -6.31 2.49 4.20
N LEU A 81 -5.10 2.48 4.75
CA LEU A 81 -4.76 1.73 5.95
C LEU A 81 -4.85 2.67 7.15
N THR A 82 -5.54 2.24 8.21
CA THR A 82 -5.72 3.01 9.45
C THR A 82 -4.99 2.33 10.59
N ASN A 83 -4.28 3.15 11.37
CA ASN A 83 -3.40 2.68 12.46
C ASN A 83 -2.41 1.61 11.96
N ALA A 84 -1.72 1.96 10.87
CA ALA A 84 -0.76 1.10 10.19
C ALA A 84 0.61 1.16 10.87
N ARG A 85 1.38 0.09 10.75
CA ARG A 85 2.79 0.02 11.16
C ARG A 85 3.58 -0.59 10.02
N VAL A 86 4.79 -0.08 9.80
CA VAL A 86 5.75 -0.73 8.91
C VAL A 86 6.20 -2.03 9.58
N GLU A 87 6.00 -3.16 8.91
CA GLU A 87 6.34 -4.49 9.44
C GLU A 87 7.73 -4.94 8.96
N SER A 88 8.06 -4.68 7.69
CA SER A 88 9.38 -4.97 7.14
C SER A 88 9.72 -4.07 5.97
N ILE A 89 11.02 -3.78 5.80
CA ILE A 89 11.57 -3.14 4.61
C ILE A 89 12.62 -4.08 4.01
N VAL A 90 12.48 -4.40 2.72
CA VAL A 90 13.48 -5.15 1.96
C VAL A 90 14.07 -4.21 0.91
N LEU A 91 15.34 -3.86 1.07
CA LEU A 91 16.10 -3.08 0.09
C LEU A 91 16.74 -4.03 -0.92
N ASP A 92 16.49 -3.79 -2.21
CA ASP A 92 17.04 -4.55 -3.32
C ASP A 92 17.68 -3.59 -4.34
N SER A 93 18.99 -3.72 -4.55
CA SER A 93 19.71 -2.97 -5.58
C SER A 93 19.40 -3.45 -7.00
N GLY A 94 18.68 -4.55 -7.14
CA GLY A 94 18.48 -5.24 -8.40
C GLY A 94 19.78 -5.85 -8.93
N ASP A 95 19.76 -6.18 -10.22
CA ASP A 95 20.88 -6.72 -10.99
C ASP A 95 21.84 -5.64 -11.53
N GLY A 96 21.69 -4.39 -11.08
CA GLY A 96 22.47 -3.24 -11.55
C GLY A 96 21.94 -2.58 -12.83
N THR A 97 20.79 -3.02 -13.37
CA THR A 97 20.15 -2.38 -14.54
C THR A 97 19.23 -1.21 -14.16
N SER A 98 18.73 -1.19 -12.91
CA SER A 98 17.98 -0.05 -12.37
C SER A 98 18.94 1.06 -11.94
N ALA A 99 18.64 2.30 -12.33
CA ALA A 99 19.43 3.46 -11.94
C ALA A 99 19.41 3.72 -10.42
N THR A 100 18.34 3.26 -9.75
CA THR A 100 18.12 3.40 -8.31
C THR A 100 17.74 2.05 -7.69
N PRO A 101 18.26 1.73 -6.48
CA PRO A 101 17.75 0.62 -5.69
C PRO A 101 16.26 0.79 -5.40
N ARG A 102 15.57 -0.33 -5.27
CA ARG A 102 14.16 -0.40 -4.89
C ARG A 102 14.02 -0.90 -3.46
N GLU A 103 12.96 -0.51 -2.81
CA GLU A 103 12.58 -1.05 -1.52
C GLU A 103 11.13 -1.53 -1.53
N ARG A 104 10.92 -2.71 -0.94
CA ARG A 104 9.60 -3.29 -0.66
C ARG A 104 9.27 -3.01 0.80
N VAL A 105 8.19 -2.29 1.03
CA VAL A 105 7.74 -1.87 2.36
C VAL A 105 6.42 -2.56 2.64
N SER A 106 6.37 -3.38 3.69
CA SER A 106 5.16 -4.07 4.12
C SER A 106 4.51 -3.34 5.29
N PHE A 107 3.18 -3.32 5.28
CA PHE A 107 2.36 -2.70 6.32
C PHE A 107 1.42 -3.73 6.93
N VAL A 108 1.31 -3.67 8.25
CA VAL A 108 0.19 -4.25 9.00
C VAL A 108 -0.63 -3.10 9.55
N ASP A 109 -1.94 -3.23 9.55
CA ASP A 109 -2.83 -2.15 9.97
C ASP A 109 -3.89 -2.64 10.96
N GLN A 110 -4.95 -1.87 11.22
CA GLN A 110 -6.13 -2.34 12.00
C GLN A 110 -7.45 -2.21 11.23
N ARG A 111 -7.50 -1.30 10.27
CA ARG A 111 -8.63 -1.09 9.37
C ARG A 111 -8.15 -0.72 7.97
N ILE A 112 -8.74 -1.37 6.97
CA ILE A 112 -8.43 -1.19 5.55
C ILE A 112 -9.71 -0.82 4.87
N GLU A 113 -9.61 0.17 4.00
CA GLU A 113 -10.72 0.66 3.22
C GLU A 113 -10.30 0.80 1.76
N LEU A 114 -11.10 0.22 0.88
CA LEU A 114 -10.99 0.37 -0.56
C LEU A 114 -12.09 1.30 -1.04
N THR A 115 -11.70 2.37 -1.71
CA THR A 115 -12.63 3.32 -2.32
C THR A 115 -12.51 3.26 -3.83
N TRP A 116 -13.59 2.90 -4.51
CA TRP A 116 -13.75 3.05 -5.95
C TRP A 116 -14.45 4.38 -6.24
N ILE A 117 -13.66 5.35 -6.66
CA ILE A 117 -14.02 6.77 -6.65
C ILE A 117 -15.13 7.13 -7.65
N PRO A 118 -15.13 6.65 -8.91
CA PRO A 118 -16.09 7.14 -9.90
C PRO A 118 -17.56 6.81 -9.55
N GLN A 119 -17.80 5.80 -8.71
CA GLN A 119 -19.14 5.40 -8.25
C GLN A 119 -19.35 5.69 -6.76
N GLY A 120 -18.34 6.25 -6.07
CA GLY A 120 -18.39 6.48 -4.62
C GLY A 120 -18.55 5.21 -3.78
N ILE A 121 -18.12 4.05 -4.30
CA ILE A 121 -18.23 2.78 -3.59
C ILE A 121 -17.10 2.69 -2.58
N VAL A 122 -17.45 2.38 -1.33
CA VAL A 122 -16.51 2.24 -0.22
C VAL A 122 -16.77 0.90 0.45
N GLU A 123 -15.73 0.07 0.53
CA GLU A 123 -15.76 -1.22 1.23
C GLU A 123 -14.57 -1.31 2.17
N GLY A 124 -14.77 -1.82 3.38
CA GLY A 124 -13.70 -1.90 4.37
C GLY A 124 -13.88 -3.02 5.37
N ALA A 125 -12.77 -3.41 5.98
CA ALA A 125 -12.71 -4.44 7.01
C ALA A 125 -11.95 -3.93 8.24
N ASN A 126 -12.15 -4.57 9.39
CA ASN A 126 -11.40 -4.34 10.64
C ASN A 126 -10.88 -5.69 11.17
N TRP A 127 -9.74 -5.70 11.86
CA TRP A 127 -9.12 -6.91 12.45
C TRP A 127 -8.48 -6.63 13.80
#